data_AF-R7W4S2-F1
#
_entry.id   AF-R7W4S2-F1
#
_cell.length_a   1.000
_cell.length_b   1.000
_cell.length_c   1.000
_cell.angle_alpha   90.00
_cell.angle_beta   90.00
_cell.angle_gamma   90.00
#
_symmetry.space_group_name_H-M   'P 1'
#
loop_
_entity.id
_entity.type
_entity.pdbx_description
1 polymer ?
#
loop_
_entity_poly.entity_id
_entity_poly.type
_entity_poly.pdbx_seq_one_letter_code
_entity_poly.pdbx_strand_id
1 'polypeptide(L)'
;MRGVRFMACFRFKMWWMAQRMGDKGGDVPHETQFLLVESRAIGGEEDDASSKQTAVVRASDDFFPREAVSHTIHIAAVAYNSVFLGEHDFELLRKMVLPDGSGLRARLPGRPTRDCLFADPARDGATLLKIWNMNRFTGVLGVYNCQGAAWSSAEKKNVFHQEAGAGALTCGVRGRDVHLIAEAATDGGAGWSGDCAVYRHGAGDLVVLPDGVALPVSLKVLEHDVLTVSPIKDLAAGFRFAPVGLVDMFNGGAAVEGLTYSLLADGEEAVGLVSMEVRGRGRFGAYSSVRPRSCTLGSAPAEFSYDASSGMVILELESMPLPKERVHKIAIEL
;
A
#
# COMPACT_ATOMS: atom_id res chain seq x y z
N MET A 1 14.20 3.07 -32.62
CA MET A 1 15.56 3.46 -32.18
C MET A 1 16.57 2.89 -33.17
N ARG A 2 17.23 3.72 -34.00
CA ARG A 2 18.39 3.30 -34.81
C ARG A 2 19.56 4.23 -34.46
N GLY A 3 20.68 3.67 -34.03
CA GLY A 3 21.92 4.41 -33.80
C GLY A 3 22.01 5.15 -32.45
N VAL A 4 21.20 4.75 -31.46
CA VAL A 4 21.25 5.29 -30.09
C VAL A 4 21.61 4.15 -29.16
N ARG A 5 22.78 4.25 -28.52
CA ARG A 5 23.29 3.20 -27.61
C ARG A 5 22.44 3.16 -26.35
N PHE A 6 22.18 1.95 -25.85
CA PHE A 6 21.44 1.76 -24.62
C PHE A 6 22.00 0.60 -23.79
N MET A 7 21.65 0.60 -22.50
CA MET A 7 21.75 -0.52 -21.58
C MET A 7 20.35 -0.87 -21.06
N ALA A 8 19.88 -2.08 -21.33
CA ALA A 8 18.64 -2.64 -20.81
C ALA A 8 18.95 -3.50 -19.58
N CYS A 9 18.15 -3.38 -18.53
CA CYS A 9 18.13 -4.32 -17.41
C CYS A 9 16.83 -5.13 -17.48
N PHE A 10 16.94 -6.43 -17.74
CA PHE A 10 15.82 -7.29 -18.06
C PHE A 10 15.74 -8.51 -17.17
N ARG A 11 14.51 -8.93 -16.89
CA ARG A 11 14.25 -10.11 -16.09
C ARG A 11 14.40 -11.34 -16.97
N PHE A 12 15.43 -12.14 -16.72
CA PHE A 12 15.65 -13.40 -17.46
C PHE A 12 15.25 -14.64 -16.63
N LYS A 13 15.03 -14.46 -15.32
CA LYS A 13 14.39 -15.42 -14.41
C LYS A 13 13.56 -14.68 -13.37
N MET A 14 12.61 -15.36 -12.75
CA MET A 14 11.62 -14.79 -11.81
C MET A 14 12.20 -13.87 -10.71
N TRP A 15 13.47 -14.08 -10.32
CA TRP A 15 14.17 -13.34 -9.26
C TRP A 15 15.48 -12.66 -9.70
N TRP A 16 15.86 -12.76 -10.99
CA TRP A 16 17.17 -12.31 -11.47
C TRP A 16 17.05 -11.40 -12.68
N MET A 17 17.81 -10.30 -12.64
CA MET A 17 17.98 -9.40 -13.77
C MET A 17 19.37 -9.56 -14.39
N ALA A 18 19.46 -9.35 -15.69
CA ALA A 18 20.71 -9.26 -16.43
C ALA A 18 20.71 -7.98 -17.26
N GLN A 19 21.90 -7.48 -17.57
CA GLN A 19 22.07 -6.32 -18.45
C GLN A 19 22.33 -6.75 -19.90
N ARG A 20 21.81 -5.97 -20.86
CA ARG A 20 22.16 -6.09 -22.28
C ARG A 20 22.36 -4.72 -22.89
N MET A 21 23.43 -4.55 -23.65
CA MET A 21 23.71 -3.33 -24.40
C MET A 21 23.27 -3.52 -25.85
N GLY A 22 22.74 -2.47 -26.47
CA GLY A 22 22.32 -2.49 -27.87
C GLY A 22 22.23 -1.08 -28.45
N ASP A 23 21.97 -1.00 -29.75
CA ASP A 23 21.88 0.28 -30.47
C ASP A 23 20.69 0.36 -31.46
N LYS A 24 19.85 -0.68 -31.45
CA LYS A 24 18.60 -0.78 -32.20
C LYS A 24 17.49 -1.42 -31.37
N GLY A 25 16.25 -1.04 -31.63
CA GLY A 25 15.09 -1.48 -30.83
C GLY A 25 14.92 -3.02 -30.73
N GLY A 26 15.34 -3.76 -31.75
CA GLY A 26 15.30 -5.24 -31.73
C GLY A 26 16.29 -5.90 -30.78
N ASP A 27 17.24 -5.15 -30.21
CA ASP A 27 18.19 -5.68 -29.24
C ASP A 27 17.68 -5.61 -27.79
N VAL A 28 16.54 -4.96 -27.54
CA VAL A 28 15.93 -4.84 -26.20
C VAL A 28 15.35 -6.20 -25.80
N PRO A 29 15.83 -6.82 -24.71
CA PRO A 29 15.32 -8.12 -24.28
C PRO A 29 13.87 -8.08 -23.80
N HIS A 30 13.20 -9.22 -23.92
CA HIS A 30 11.89 -9.44 -23.31
C HIS A 30 11.96 -9.23 -21.79
N GLU A 31 10.88 -8.70 -21.21
CA GLU A 31 10.79 -8.36 -19.79
C GLU A 31 11.86 -7.37 -19.29
N THR A 32 12.29 -6.43 -20.14
CA THR A 32 13.10 -5.27 -19.72
C THR A 32 12.34 -4.45 -18.68
N GLN A 33 12.91 -4.29 -17.49
CA GLN A 33 12.31 -3.57 -16.36
C GLN A 33 12.68 -2.08 -16.38
N PHE A 34 13.90 -1.76 -16.82
CA PHE A 34 14.31 -0.38 -17.09
C PHE A 34 15.39 -0.33 -18.19
N LEU A 35 15.46 0.81 -18.87
CA LEU A 35 16.34 1.06 -20.02
C LEU A 35 17.04 2.40 -19.84
N LEU A 36 18.38 2.42 -19.91
CA LEU A 36 19.19 3.63 -19.95
C LEU A 36 19.66 3.86 -21.38
N VAL A 37 19.37 5.03 -21.93
CA VAL A 37 19.67 5.39 -23.32
C VAL A 37 20.66 6.55 -23.35
N GLU A 38 21.69 6.44 -24.17
CA GLU A 38 22.66 7.51 -24.35
C GLU A 38 22.01 8.68 -25.11
N SER A 39 21.90 9.83 -24.43
CA SER A 39 21.43 11.07 -25.06
C SER A 39 22.52 11.66 -25.95
N ARG A 40 22.16 12.05 -27.18
CA ARG A 40 22.96 12.99 -27.96
C ARG A 40 22.48 14.39 -27.59
N ALA A 41 23.33 15.20 -26.98
CA ALA A 41 22.99 16.58 -26.68
C ALA A 41 22.56 17.29 -27.99
N ILE A 42 21.36 17.86 -27.97
CA ILE A 42 20.89 18.80 -28.98
C ILE A 42 20.50 20.06 -28.19
N GLY A 43 21.24 21.14 -28.40
CA GLY A 43 20.83 22.47 -27.96
C GLY A 43 19.72 23.01 -28.86
N GLY A 44 18.75 23.71 -28.28
CA GLY A 44 17.68 24.42 -28.99
C GLY A 44 16.38 24.53 -28.17
N GLU A 45 15.92 25.77 -28.00
CA GLU A 45 14.75 26.27 -27.23
C GLU A 45 13.38 25.94 -27.87
N GLU A 46 12.34 25.96 -26.99
CA GLU A 46 10.89 26.33 -27.20
C GLU A 46 10.07 25.60 -28.32
N ASP A 47 8.76 25.35 -28.24
CA ASP A 47 7.69 25.67 -27.29
C ASP A 47 6.45 24.78 -27.53
N ASP A 48 5.65 24.64 -26.47
CA ASP A 48 4.18 24.54 -26.35
C ASP A 48 3.32 23.62 -27.26
N ALA A 49 2.58 22.69 -26.63
CA ALA A 49 1.11 22.79 -26.45
C ALA A 49 0.37 21.45 -26.25
N SER A 50 -0.43 21.43 -25.18
CA SER A 50 -1.77 20.82 -25.10
C SER A 50 -1.93 19.30 -24.95
N SER A 51 -1.99 18.83 -23.70
CA SER A 51 -3.08 17.92 -23.27
C SER A 51 -3.39 18.06 -21.77
N LYS A 52 -4.35 18.95 -21.47
CA LYS A 52 -5.01 19.06 -20.17
C LYS A 52 -6.05 17.94 -20.01
N GLN A 53 -5.83 17.02 -19.07
CA GLN A 53 -6.79 16.28 -18.21
C GLN A 53 -6.29 14.87 -17.92
N THR A 54 -5.47 14.71 -16.87
CA THR A 54 -5.38 13.51 -16.02
C THR A 54 -4.26 13.70 -14.99
N ALA A 55 -4.58 13.58 -13.70
CA ALA A 55 -3.61 13.68 -12.58
C ALA A 55 -2.86 12.35 -12.29
N VAL A 56 -3.09 11.32 -13.12
CA VAL A 56 -2.45 10.01 -13.04
C VAL A 56 -2.06 9.57 -14.44
N VAL A 57 -0.85 9.89 -14.89
CA VAL A 57 -0.34 9.33 -16.15
C VAL A 57 0.06 7.88 -15.93
N ARG A 58 -0.52 6.99 -16.71
CA ARG A 58 -0.11 5.59 -16.82
C ARG A 58 1.40 5.56 -17.12
N ALA A 59 2.20 5.00 -16.22
CA ALA A 59 3.67 5.02 -16.31
C ALA A 59 4.22 4.24 -17.52
N SER A 60 3.36 3.44 -18.16
CA SER A 60 3.63 2.64 -19.34
C SER A 60 2.30 2.23 -19.97
N ASP A 61 2.19 2.24 -21.30
CA ASP A 61 1.12 1.47 -21.95
C ASP A 61 1.41 -0.03 -21.83
N ASP A 62 0.42 -0.93 -21.88
CA ASP A 62 0.72 -2.36 -21.77
C ASP A 62 1.63 -2.80 -22.91
N PHE A 63 2.74 -3.47 -22.57
CA PHE A 63 3.67 -3.96 -23.57
C PHE A 63 3.13 -5.27 -24.16
N PHE A 64 2.59 -5.20 -25.37
CA PHE A 64 2.19 -6.37 -26.16
C PHE A 64 3.35 -6.78 -27.08
N PRO A 65 4.12 -7.85 -26.75
CA PRO A 65 5.34 -8.16 -27.48
C PRO A 65 5.11 -8.53 -28.95
N ARG A 66 3.89 -8.97 -29.28
CA ARG A 66 3.47 -9.36 -30.62
C ARG A 66 2.91 -8.21 -31.45
N GLU A 67 2.78 -7.01 -30.87
CA GLU A 67 2.18 -5.87 -31.53
C GLU A 67 3.18 -4.70 -31.62
N ALA A 68 3.79 -4.52 -32.78
CA ALA A 68 4.87 -3.55 -32.99
C ALA A 68 4.49 -2.09 -32.64
N VAL A 69 3.19 -1.74 -32.74
CA VAL A 69 2.69 -0.41 -32.43
C VAL A 69 2.77 -0.10 -30.92
N SER A 70 2.63 -1.10 -30.05
CA SER A 70 2.72 -0.88 -28.59
C SER A 70 4.15 -0.57 -28.12
N HIS A 71 5.17 -0.95 -28.91
CA HIS A 71 6.58 -0.86 -28.49
C HIS A 71 7.04 0.59 -28.36
N THR A 72 6.72 1.41 -29.36
CA THR A 72 7.13 2.83 -29.36
C THR A 72 6.35 3.64 -28.34
N ILE A 73 5.05 3.36 -28.18
CA ILE A 73 4.19 4.02 -27.20
C ILE A 73 4.65 3.68 -25.77
N HIS A 74 4.91 2.41 -25.48
CA HIS A 74 5.41 1.98 -24.17
C HIS A 74 6.75 2.64 -23.82
N ILE A 75 7.73 2.60 -24.73
CA ILE A 75 9.06 3.16 -24.48
C ILE A 75 9.01 4.69 -24.37
N ALA A 76 8.22 5.36 -25.21
CA ALA A 76 8.02 6.80 -25.14
C ALA A 76 7.33 7.21 -23.84
N ALA A 77 6.29 6.50 -23.40
CA ALA A 77 5.60 6.78 -22.14
C ALA A 77 6.54 6.65 -20.93
N VAL A 78 7.31 5.56 -20.85
CA VAL A 78 8.28 5.34 -19.76
C VAL A 78 9.36 6.43 -19.75
N ALA A 79 9.89 6.80 -20.92
CA ALA A 79 10.91 7.84 -21.04
C ALA A 79 10.37 9.26 -20.77
N TYR A 80 9.16 9.57 -21.24
CA TYR A 80 8.51 10.87 -21.09
C TYR A 80 8.21 11.20 -19.62
N ASN A 81 7.75 10.22 -18.85
CA ASN A 81 7.49 10.37 -17.42
C ASN A 81 8.74 10.71 -16.59
N SER A 82 9.92 10.32 -17.09
CA SER A 82 11.19 10.54 -16.38
C SER A 82 11.79 11.91 -16.64
N VAL A 83 11.41 12.59 -17.75
CA VAL A 83 12.12 13.79 -18.24
C VAL A 83 11.27 15.06 -18.22
N PHE A 84 9.93 15.01 -18.36
CA PHE A 84 9.13 16.21 -18.65
C PHE A 84 7.91 16.50 -17.76
N LEU A 85 7.56 15.65 -16.79
CA LEU A 85 6.34 15.87 -15.99
C LEU A 85 6.64 16.50 -14.62
N GLY A 86 6.99 17.78 -14.60
CA GLY A 86 7.04 18.62 -13.39
C GLY A 86 5.70 18.77 -12.62
N GLU A 87 4.76 17.85 -12.82
CA GLU A 87 3.42 17.78 -12.24
C GLU A 87 3.34 16.51 -11.36
N HIS A 88 4.08 16.51 -10.26
CA HIS A 88 4.01 15.44 -9.26
C HIS A 88 2.96 15.77 -8.20
N ASP A 89 2.01 14.87 -7.98
CA ASP A 89 1.18 14.91 -6.78
C ASP A 89 2.02 14.46 -5.58
N PHE A 90 2.68 15.43 -4.95
CA PHE A 90 3.53 15.18 -3.79
C PHE A 90 2.74 14.65 -2.59
N GLU A 91 1.44 14.95 -2.48
CA GLU A 91 0.60 14.37 -1.43
C GLU A 91 0.42 12.88 -1.67
N LEU A 92 0.11 12.47 -2.90
CA LEU A 92 0.03 11.06 -3.28
C LEU A 92 1.38 10.33 -3.09
N LEU A 93 2.49 10.95 -3.51
CA LEU A 93 3.82 10.37 -3.35
C LEU A 93 4.17 10.13 -1.87
N ARG A 94 3.82 11.07 -0.99
CA ARG A 94 4.02 10.91 0.47
C ARG A 94 3.21 9.76 1.06
N LYS A 95 2.08 9.39 0.45
CA LYS A 95 1.32 8.19 0.86
C LYS A 95 1.96 6.87 0.43
N MET A 96 2.93 6.90 -0.48
CA MET A 96 3.53 5.70 -1.11
C MET A 96 5.01 5.49 -0.78
N VAL A 97 5.76 6.57 -0.62
CA VAL A 97 7.23 6.54 -0.52
C VAL A 97 7.68 7.32 0.71
N LEU A 98 8.63 6.75 1.45
CA LEU A 98 9.26 7.39 2.60
C LEU A 98 10.20 8.52 2.14
N PRO A 99 10.55 9.49 3.01
CA PRO A 99 11.47 10.58 2.67
C PRO A 99 12.85 10.14 2.16
N ASP A 100 13.30 8.93 2.52
CA ASP A 100 14.55 8.34 2.05
C ASP A 100 14.45 7.69 0.65
N GLY A 101 13.30 7.82 -0.01
CA GLY A 101 13.02 7.24 -1.33
C GLY A 101 12.62 5.76 -1.29
N SER A 102 12.59 5.12 -0.11
CA SER A 102 12.21 3.73 0.02
C SER A 102 10.70 3.54 0.13
N GLY A 103 10.20 2.41 -0.38
CA GLY A 103 8.77 2.05 -0.26
C GLY A 103 8.49 1.15 0.95
N LEU A 104 7.26 1.22 1.45
CA LEU A 104 6.69 0.25 2.39
C LEU A 104 5.98 -0.86 1.60
N ARG A 105 6.77 -1.82 1.09
CA ARG A 105 6.28 -2.87 0.19
C ARG A 105 5.61 -4.00 0.97
N ALA A 106 4.43 -4.42 0.52
CA ALA A 106 3.79 -5.65 1.00
C ALA A 106 4.58 -6.91 0.56
N ARG A 107 4.41 -8.01 1.30
CA ARG A 107 5.21 -9.24 1.18
C ARG A 107 4.82 -10.13 0.00
N LEU A 108 3.57 -10.06 -0.44
CA LEU A 108 3.02 -10.91 -1.50
C LEU A 108 2.67 -10.07 -2.74
N PRO A 109 2.36 -10.68 -3.89
CA PRO A 109 1.58 -9.99 -4.92
C PRO A 109 0.16 -9.73 -4.41
N GLY A 110 -0.47 -8.63 -4.85
CA GLY A 110 -1.88 -8.37 -4.57
C GLY A 110 -2.76 -9.46 -5.17
N ARG A 111 -3.74 -9.95 -4.41
CA ARG A 111 -4.63 -11.05 -4.81
C ARG A 111 -6.08 -10.65 -4.59
N PRO A 112 -7.01 -11.03 -5.48
CA PRO A 112 -8.43 -10.86 -5.21
C PRO A 112 -8.83 -11.58 -3.91
N THR A 113 -9.82 -11.04 -3.21
CA THR A 113 -10.49 -11.77 -2.12
C THR A 113 -11.30 -12.93 -2.68
N ARG A 114 -11.54 -13.96 -1.87
CA ARG A 114 -12.24 -15.19 -2.31
C ARG A 114 -13.63 -14.91 -2.88
N ASP A 115 -14.34 -13.96 -2.29
CA ASP A 115 -15.70 -13.60 -2.66
C ASP A 115 -15.79 -12.82 -3.97
N CYS A 116 -14.70 -12.23 -4.46
CA CYS A 116 -14.65 -11.54 -5.75
C CYS A 116 -14.05 -12.40 -6.88
N LEU A 117 -13.50 -13.59 -6.58
CA LEU A 117 -12.62 -14.33 -7.50
C LEU A 117 -13.28 -14.73 -8.84
N PHE A 118 -14.59 -14.98 -8.82
CA PHE A 118 -15.36 -15.42 -9.99
C PHE A 118 -16.43 -14.40 -10.43
N ALA A 119 -16.38 -13.19 -9.90
CA ALA A 119 -17.26 -12.10 -10.29
C ALA A 119 -16.63 -11.27 -11.42
N ASP A 120 -17.47 -10.54 -12.16
CA ASP A 120 -17.02 -9.50 -13.10
C ASP A 120 -17.29 -8.12 -12.48
N PRO A 121 -16.37 -7.60 -11.63
CA PRO A 121 -16.56 -6.35 -10.89
C PRO A 121 -16.54 -5.09 -11.77
N ALA A 122 -16.46 -5.28 -13.10
CA ALA A 122 -16.57 -4.20 -14.06
C ALA A 122 -17.95 -4.14 -14.72
N ARG A 123 -18.77 -5.19 -14.63
CA ARG A 123 -20.00 -5.29 -15.43
C ARG A 123 -21.22 -5.84 -14.70
N ASP A 124 -21.04 -6.56 -13.60
CA ASP A 124 -22.13 -7.31 -12.97
C ASP A 124 -23.17 -6.44 -12.22
N GLY A 125 -22.86 -5.18 -11.94
CA GLY A 125 -23.78 -4.25 -11.30
C GLY A 125 -23.84 -4.40 -9.78
N ALA A 126 -23.00 -5.26 -9.19
CA ALA A 126 -23.16 -5.71 -7.81
C ALA A 126 -21.84 -5.84 -7.03
N THR A 127 -20.73 -6.14 -7.70
CA THR A 127 -19.47 -6.51 -7.02
C THR A 127 -18.48 -5.36 -6.95
N LEU A 128 -18.02 -5.05 -5.75
CA LEU A 128 -16.80 -4.27 -5.54
C LEU A 128 -15.59 -5.20 -5.63
N LEU A 129 -14.54 -4.80 -6.38
CA LEU A 129 -13.29 -5.53 -6.42
C LEU A 129 -12.54 -5.33 -5.11
N LYS A 130 -12.20 -6.42 -4.43
CA LYS A 130 -11.35 -6.39 -3.24
C LYS A 130 -10.03 -7.10 -3.51
N ILE A 131 -8.92 -6.44 -3.21
CA ILE A 131 -7.56 -6.96 -3.38
C ILE A 131 -6.83 -6.89 -2.04
N TRP A 132 -6.30 -8.02 -1.58
CA TRP A 132 -5.58 -8.11 -0.31
C TRP A 132 -4.08 -8.42 -0.52
N ASN A 133 -3.30 -8.09 0.50
CA ASN A 133 -1.88 -8.41 0.64
C ASN A 133 -1.47 -8.48 2.12
N MET A 134 -0.23 -8.89 2.40
CA MET A 134 0.31 -9.07 3.74
C MET A 134 1.50 -8.14 4.01
N ASN A 135 1.56 -7.64 5.23
CA ASN A 135 2.77 -7.10 5.86
C ASN A 135 3.28 -8.10 6.90
N ARG A 136 4.24 -7.71 7.74
CA ARG A 136 4.77 -8.62 8.77
C ARG A 136 3.77 -8.85 9.90
N PHE A 137 3.09 -7.79 10.36
CA PHE A 137 2.15 -7.84 11.48
C PHE A 137 0.77 -7.27 11.16
N THR A 138 0.51 -6.92 9.90
CA THR A 138 -0.81 -6.48 9.42
C THR A 138 -1.09 -7.05 8.04
N GLY A 139 -2.34 -6.96 7.61
CA GLY A 139 -2.76 -7.05 6.22
C GLY A 139 -3.12 -5.68 5.65
N VAL A 140 -3.16 -5.59 4.33
CA VAL A 140 -3.71 -4.44 3.61
C VAL A 140 -4.77 -4.93 2.63
N LEU A 141 -5.88 -4.20 2.54
CA LEU A 141 -7.00 -4.51 1.68
C LEU A 141 -7.40 -3.24 0.91
N GLY A 142 -7.36 -3.29 -0.43
CA GLY A 142 -7.95 -2.28 -1.29
C GLY A 142 -9.34 -2.71 -1.73
N VAL A 143 -10.30 -1.79 -1.70
CA VAL A 143 -11.68 -1.98 -2.18
C VAL A 143 -11.93 -0.96 -3.28
N TYR A 144 -12.42 -1.40 -4.43
CA TYR A 144 -12.54 -0.57 -5.63
C TYR A 144 -13.90 -0.78 -6.29
N ASN A 145 -14.54 0.32 -6.68
CA ASN A 145 -15.68 0.25 -7.58
C ASN A 145 -15.23 0.42 -9.03
N CYS A 146 -15.09 -0.70 -9.74
CA CYS A 146 -14.60 -0.76 -11.12
C CYS A 146 -15.73 -0.80 -12.16
N GLN A 147 -16.98 -0.62 -11.75
CA GLN A 147 -18.15 -0.76 -12.61
C GLN A 147 -18.10 0.17 -13.82
N GLY A 148 -18.29 -0.37 -15.02
CA GLY A 148 -18.21 0.37 -16.28
C GLY A 148 -16.81 0.41 -16.90
N ALA A 149 -15.76 0.04 -16.16
CA ALA A 149 -14.41 -0.01 -16.70
C ALA A 149 -14.29 -1.12 -17.78
N ALA A 150 -13.72 -0.80 -18.92
CA ALA A 150 -13.43 -1.78 -19.95
C ALA A 150 -12.19 -1.41 -20.75
N TRP A 151 -11.58 -2.42 -21.37
CA TRP A 151 -10.55 -2.20 -22.36
C TRP A 151 -11.17 -2.17 -23.76
N SER A 152 -10.95 -1.09 -24.50
CA SER A 152 -11.28 -1.05 -25.93
C SER A 152 -10.10 -1.54 -26.75
N SER A 153 -10.22 -2.74 -27.33
CA SER A 153 -9.18 -3.29 -28.21
C SER A 153 -8.98 -2.47 -29.49
N ALA A 154 -10.05 -1.83 -29.97
CA ALA A 154 -10.03 -0.99 -31.17
C ALA A 154 -9.28 0.33 -30.92
N GLU A 155 -9.58 0.97 -29.79
CA GLU A 155 -9.00 2.27 -29.43
C GLU A 155 -7.71 2.14 -28.60
N LYS A 156 -7.37 0.91 -28.17
CA LYS A 156 -6.23 0.56 -27.31
C LYS A 156 -6.13 1.44 -26.07
N LYS A 157 -7.28 1.69 -25.44
CA LYS A 157 -7.37 2.46 -24.21
C LYS A 157 -8.45 1.90 -23.29
N ASN A 158 -8.33 2.25 -22.01
CA ASN A 158 -9.44 2.06 -21.08
C ASN A 158 -10.58 2.99 -21.48
N VAL A 159 -11.76 2.42 -21.63
CA VAL A 159 -13.01 3.11 -21.89
C VAL A 159 -13.97 2.86 -20.74
N PHE A 160 -14.98 3.72 -20.62
CA PHE A 160 -16.02 3.61 -19.63
C PHE A 160 -17.36 3.42 -20.32
N HIS A 161 -17.99 2.26 -20.15
CA HIS A 161 -19.31 2.02 -20.72
C HIS A 161 -20.38 2.64 -19.81
N GLN A 162 -21.19 3.53 -20.38
CA GLN A 162 -22.25 4.28 -19.67
C GLN A 162 -23.40 3.42 -19.14
N GLU A 163 -23.42 2.11 -19.41
CA GLU A 163 -24.47 1.19 -18.94
C GLU A 163 -24.33 0.80 -17.45
N ALA A 164 -23.19 1.05 -16.82
CA ALA A 164 -23.04 0.90 -15.38
C ALA A 164 -23.77 2.05 -14.67
N GLY A 165 -24.89 1.74 -14.01
CA GLY A 165 -25.66 2.71 -13.24
C GLY A 165 -24.76 3.50 -12.27
N ALA A 166 -25.00 4.81 -12.16
CA ALA A 166 -24.21 5.74 -11.33
C ALA A 166 -24.35 5.54 -9.81
N GLY A 167 -24.93 4.42 -9.37
CA GLY A 167 -25.21 4.12 -7.97
C GLY A 167 -23.95 3.69 -7.21
N ALA A 168 -23.90 4.05 -5.93
CA ALA A 168 -22.91 3.46 -5.03
C ALA A 168 -23.21 1.98 -4.81
N LEU A 169 -22.18 1.14 -4.86
CA LEU A 169 -22.27 -0.26 -4.45
C LEU A 169 -21.78 -0.40 -3.01
N THR A 170 -22.32 -1.38 -2.29
CA THR A 170 -21.92 -1.66 -0.91
C THR A 170 -21.50 -3.12 -0.78
N CYS A 171 -20.34 -3.36 -0.18
CA CYS A 171 -19.88 -4.70 0.16
C CYS A 171 -19.56 -4.80 1.66
N GLY A 172 -19.54 -6.02 2.19
CA GLY A 172 -19.00 -6.29 3.52
C GLY A 172 -17.51 -6.60 3.45
N VAL A 173 -16.74 -5.96 4.32
CA VAL A 173 -15.31 -6.23 4.54
C VAL A 173 -15.12 -6.96 5.87
N ARG A 174 -14.40 -8.07 5.87
CA ARG A 174 -14.08 -8.85 7.08
C ARG A 174 -12.58 -8.87 7.33
N GLY A 175 -12.16 -9.07 8.58
CA GLY A 175 -10.74 -9.28 8.88
C GLY A 175 -10.12 -10.43 8.09
N ARG A 176 -10.90 -11.51 7.89
CA ARG A 176 -10.51 -12.71 7.13
C ARG A 176 -10.53 -12.54 5.60
N ASP A 177 -10.97 -11.40 5.07
CA ASP A 177 -10.82 -11.11 3.63
C ASP A 177 -9.34 -10.97 3.25
N VAL A 178 -8.50 -10.56 4.21
CA VAL A 178 -7.06 -10.80 4.17
C VAL A 178 -6.83 -12.27 4.51
N HIS A 179 -6.73 -13.12 3.49
CA HIS A 179 -6.80 -14.58 3.66
C HIS A 179 -5.79 -15.17 4.65
N LEU A 180 -4.59 -14.59 4.73
CA LEU A 180 -3.50 -15.07 5.60
C LEU A 180 -3.35 -14.22 6.86
N ILE A 181 -4.38 -13.47 7.27
CA ILE A 181 -4.31 -12.54 8.39
C ILE A 181 -3.85 -13.19 9.71
N ALA A 182 -4.14 -14.48 9.91
CA ALA A 182 -3.66 -15.23 11.07
C ALA A 182 -2.13 -15.29 11.16
N GLU A 183 -1.42 -15.26 10.02
CA GLU A 183 0.05 -15.26 9.96
C GLU A 183 0.67 -13.92 10.41
N ALA A 184 -0.12 -12.85 10.42
CA ALA A 184 0.30 -11.55 10.93
C ALA A 184 0.18 -11.44 12.47
N ALA A 185 -0.57 -12.34 13.10
CA ALA A 185 -0.64 -12.40 14.55
C ALA A 185 0.69 -12.95 15.13
N THR A 186 1.09 -12.44 16.30
CA THR A 186 2.26 -12.97 17.01
C THR A 186 2.04 -14.43 17.44
N ASP A 187 3.14 -15.13 17.73
CA ASP A 187 3.13 -16.54 18.17
C ASP A 187 2.51 -17.50 17.15
N GLY A 188 2.62 -17.18 15.86
CA GLY A 188 2.08 -18.01 14.77
C GLY A 188 0.55 -18.11 14.78
N GLY A 189 -0.14 -17.12 15.35
CA GLY A 189 -1.59 -17.09 15.49
C GLY A 189 -2.13 -17.86 16.69
N ALA A 190 -1.27 -18.47 17.52
CA ALA A 190 -1.70 -19.13 18.75
C ALA A 190 -2.32 -18.10 19.71
N GLY A 191 -3.58 -18.34 20.10
CA GLY A 191 -4.31 -17.47 21.01
C GLY A 191 -4.92 -16.20 20.38
N TRP A 192 -4.84 -16.03 19.06
CA TRP A 192 -5.61 -14.97 18.38
C TRP A 192 -7.09 -15.37 18.28
N SER A 193 -7.97 -14.50 18.74
CA SER A 193 -9.43 -14.71 18.78
C SER A 193 -10.13 -14.57 17.43
N GLY A 194 -9.44 -14.05 16.41
CA GLY A 194 -10.05 -13.70 15.12
C GLY A 194 -10.42 -12.21 15.00
N ASP A 195 -10.42 -11.49 16.12
CA ASP A 195 -10.72 -10.06 16.16
C ASP A 195 -9.60 -9.22 15.51
N CYS A 196 -9.99 -8.21 14.75
CA CYS A 196 -9.06 -7.28 14.09
C CYS A 196 -9.38 -5.84 14.44
N ALA A 197 -8.35 -5.00 14.53
CA ALA A 197 -8.49 -3.56 14.37
C ALA A 197 -8.37 -3.24 12.88
N VAL A 198 -9.34 -2.52 12.34
CA VAL A 198 -9.39 -2.13 10.92
C VAL A 198 -9.31 -0.62 10.84
N TYR A 199 -8.24 -0.11 10.26
CA TYR A 199 -8.08 1.32 9.99
C TYR A 199 -8.47 1.62 8.54
N ARG A 200 -9.39 2.57 8.36
CA ARG A 200 -9.88 3.01 7.06
C ARG A 200 -9.15 4.27 6.63
N HIS A 201 -8.31 4.18 5.60
CA HIS A 201 -7.49 5.30 5.16
C HIS A 201 -8.34 6.44 4.57
N GLY A 202 -9.43 6.14 3.87
CA GLY A 202 -10.32 7.16 3.32
C GLY A 202 -11.08 7.96 4.40
N ALA A 203 -11.53 7.28 5.45
CA ALA A 203 -12.27 7.91 6.55
C ALA A 203 -11.37 8.48 7.66
N GLY A 204 -10.14 7.95 7.79
CA GLY A 204 -9.21 8.35 8.83
C GLY A 204 -9.56 7.82 10.23
N ASP A 205 -10.29 6.71 10.32
CA ASP A 205 -10.77 6.17 11.58
C ASP A 205 -10.50 4.67 11.76
N LEU A 206 -10.66 4.20 13.00
CA LEU A 206 -10.37 2.84 13.43
C LEU A 206 -11.65 2.16 13.95
N VAL A 207 -11.89 0.95 13.48
CA VAL A 207 -13.01 0.11 13.90
C VAL A 207 -12.48 -1.23 14.40
N VAL A 208 -12.93 -1.64 15.58
CA VAL A 208 -12.72 -3.01 16.09
C VAL A 208 -13.74 -3.92 15.42
N LEU A 209 -13.26 -4.93 14.71
CA LEU A 209 -14.06 -5.88 13.96
C LEU A 209 -13.93 -7.28 14.58
N PRO A 210 -14.96 -7.77 15.27
CA PRO A 210 -14.94 -9.12 15.83
C PRO A 210 -14.88 -10.21 14.74
N ASP A 211 -14.45 -11.42 15.11
CA ASP A 211 -14.34 -12.52 14.12
C ASP A 211 -15.65 -12.76 13.35
N GLY A 212 -15.53 -12.88 12.04
CA GLY A 212 -16.64 -13.12 11.11
C GLY A 212 -17.58 -11.93 10.85
N VAL A 213 -17.47 -10.83 11.61
CA VAL A 213 -18.30 -9.63 11.41
C VAL A 213 -17.84 -8.87 10.16
N ALA A 214 -18.81 -8.32 9.43
CA ALA A 214 -18.56 -7.55 8.21
C ALA A 214 -18.80 -6.06 8.44
N LEU A 215 -17.80 -5.25 8.11
CA LEU A 215 -17.85 -3.79 8.05
C LEU A 215 -18.41 -3.36 6.68
N PRO A 216 -19.54 -2.63 6.61
CA PRO A 216 -20.05 -2.14 5.33
C PRO A 216 -19.14 -1.06 4.76
N VAL A 217 -18.80 -1.20 3.48
CA VAL A 217 -18.07 -0.20 2.69
C VAL A 217 -18.88 0.12 1.45
N SER A 218 -19.22 1.41 1.27
CA SER A 218 -20.03 1.91 0.15
C SER A 218 -19.19 2.84 -0.72
N LEU A 219 -19.11 2.56 -2.02
CA LEU A 219 -18.28 3.30 -2.97
C LEU A 219 -19.08 3.64 -4.22
N LYS A 220 -19.02 4.89 -4.67
CA LYS A 220 -19.46 5.25 -6.02
C LYS A 220 -18.47 4.73 -7.04
N VAL A 221 -18.91 4.72 -8.29
CA VAL A 221 -18.09 4.35 -9.43
C VAL A 221 -16.81 5.18 -9.47
N LEU A 222 -15.65 4.53 -9.69
CA LEU A 222 -14.29 5.09 -9.62
C LEU A 222 -13.78 5.49 -8.22
N GLU A 223 -14.58 5.33 -7.17
CA GLU A 223 -14.10 5.48 -5.79
C GLU A 223 -13.41 4.20 -5.32
N HIS A 224 -12.52 4.38 -4.35
CA HIS A 224 -11.80 3.31 -3.68
C HIS A 224 -11.62 3.64 -2.20
N ASP A 225 -11.34 2.60 -1.41
CA ASP A 225 -10.83 2.74 -0.07
C ASP A 225 -9.68 1.75 0.15
N VAL A 226 -8.77 2.10 1.06
CA VAL A 226 -7.68 1.24 1.49
C VAL A 226 -7.85 1.01 2.99
N LEU A 227 -7.72 -0.23 3.42
CA LEU A 227 -7.85 -0.62 4.81
C LEU A 227 -6.58 -1.32 5.27
N THR A 228 -6.07 -0.92 6.43
CA THR A 228 -5.11 -1.73 7.18
C THR A 228 -5.89 -2.64 8.12
N VAL A 229 -5.64 -3.94 8.05
CA VAL A 229 -6.25 -4.95 8.93
C VAL A 229 -5.18 -5.47 9.87
N SER A 230 -5.36 -5.29 11.17
CA SER A 230 -4.38 -5.70 12.18
C SER A 230 -4.98 -6.68 13.19
N PRO A 231 -4.42 -7.88 13.38
CA PRO A 231 -4.89 -8.82 14.39
C PRO A 231 -4.80 -8.21 15.80
N ILE A 232 -5.86 -8.30 16.59
CA ILE A 232 -5.86 -7.86 17.98
C ILE A 232 -5.26 -8.96 18.85
N LYS A 233 -4.19 -8.64 19.58
CA LYS A 233 -3.63 -9.51 20.62
C LYS A 233 -4.33 -9.23 21.94
N ASP A 234 -4.83 -10.29 22.57
CA ASP A 234 -5.26 -10.28 23.96
C ASP A 234 -4.02 -10.55 24.84
N LEU A 235 -3.51 -9.53 25.54
CA LEU A 235 -2.35 -9.65 26.42
C LEU A 235 -2.77 -10.23 27.78
N ALA A 236 -3.79 -9.63 28.38
CA ALA A 236 -4.39 -10.03 29.65
C ALA A 236 -5.85 -9.58 29.68
N ALA A 237 -6.57 -9.90 30.77
CA ALA A 237 -7.95 -9.44 30.95
C ALA A 237 -8.03 -7.91 30.87
N GLY A 238 -8.72 -7.40 29.85
CA GLY A 238 -8.89 -5.96 29.61
C GLY A 238 -7.78 -5.29 28.80
N PHE A 239 -6.66 -5.95 28.54
CA PHE A 239 -5.54 -5.41 27.75
C PHE A 239 -5.47 -6.07 26.37
N ARG A 240 -5.94 -5.33 25.36
CA ARG A 240 -5.96 -5.74 23.96
C ARG A 240 -5.22 -4.69 23.13
N PHE A 241 -4.41 -5.13 22.17
CA PHE A 241 -3.60 -4.22 21.37
C PHE A 241 -3.42 -4.72 19.93
N ALA A 242 -3.37 -3.80 18.96
CA ALA A 242 -3.02 -4.11 17.57
C ALA A 242 -2.26 -2.93 16.91
N PRO A 243 -1.08 -3.15 16.29
CA PRO A 243 -0.38 -2.08 15.58
C PRO A 243 -1.05 -1.79 14.23
N VAL A 244 -1.19 -0.52 13.84
CA VAL A 244 -1.71 -0.15 12.50
C VAL A 244 -0.56 0.25 11.57
N GLY A 245 0.43 1.00 12.07
CA GLY A 245 1.54 1.52 11.27
C GLY A 245 1.39 3.01 10.95
N LEU A 246 2.04 3.48 9.88
CA LEU A 246 1.97 4.89 9.47
C LEU A 246 0.62 5.21 8.82
N VAL A 247 -0.28 5.87 9.56
CA VAL A 247 -1.71 6.00 9.17
C VAL A 247 -1.96 6.95 7.99
N ASP A 248 -0.96 7.74 7.63
CA ASP A 248 -1.00 8.63 6.47
C ASP A 248 -0.48 7.96 5.18
N MET A 249 -0.03 6.71 5.24
CA MET A 249 0.47 5.95 4.10
C MET A 249 -0.42 4.77 3.76
N PHE A 250 -0.71 4.53 2.47
CA PHE A 250 -1.62 3.47 2.04
C PHE A 250 -1.24 2.07 2.55
N ASN A 251 0.07 1.77 2.59
CA ASN A 251 0.59 0.53 3.17
C ASN A 251 1.45 0.79 4.40
N GLY A 252 1.02 1.72 5.26
CA GLY A 252 1.72 2.08 6.49
C GLY A 252 2.00 0.92 7.44
N GLY A 253 1.20 -0.15 7.39
CA GLY A 253 1.43 -1.35 8.20
C GLY A 253 2.74 -2.09 7.90
N ALA A 254 3.33 -1.89 6.71
CA ALA A 254 4.67 -2.40 6.39
C ALA A 254 5.79 -1.64 7.12
N ALA A 255 5.50 -0.52 7.78
CA ALA A 255 6.45 0.18 8.64
C ALA A 255 6.81 -0.64 9.89
N VAL A 256 5.92 -1.52 10.35
CA VAL A 256 6.14 -2.32 11.56
C VAL A 256 7.02 -3.52 11.23
N GLU A 257 8.30 -3.42 11.56
CA GLU A 257 9.33 -4.43 11.28
C GLU A 257 9.55 -5.38 12.46
N GLY A 258 9.24 -4.96 13.69
CA GLY A 258 9.31 -5.77 14.90
C GLY A 258 8.13 -5.49 15.84
N LEU A 259 7.68 -6.52 16.56
CA LEU A 259 6.57 -6.46 17.51
C LEU A 259 6.71 -7.57 18.55
N THR A 260 6.70 -7.20 19.82
CA THR A 260 6.72 -8.13 20.95
C THR A 260 5.78 -7.65 22.05
N TYR A 261 5.21 -8.59 22.78
CA TYR A 261 4.30 -8.35 23.89
C TYR A 261 4.87 -9.00 25.14
N SER A 262 4.87 -8.28 26.26
CA SER A 262 5.35 -8.75 27.55
C SER A 262 4.34 -8.37 28.63
N LEU A 263 4.09 -9.27 29.57
CA LEU A 263 3.40 -8.96 30.82
C LEU A 263 4.43 -8.81 31.91
N LEU A 264 4.49 -7.62 32.50
CA LEU A 264 5.37 -7.33 33.62
C LEU A 264 4.53 -7.31 34.90
N ALA A 265 5.08 -7.86 35.98
CA ALA A 265 4.52 -7.66 37.31
C ALA A 265 5.09 -6.36 37.87
N ASP A 266 4.23 -5.38 38.14
CA ASP A 266 4.60 -4.13 38.82
C ASP A 266 3.85 -4.07 40.16
N GLY A 267 4.45 -4.70 41.18
CA GLY A 267 3.79 -4.91 42.47
C GLY A 267 2.62 -5.89 42.37
N GLU A 268 1.41 -5.44 42.75
CA GLU A 268 0.16 -6.23 42.67
C GLU A 268 -0.57 -6.06 41.32
N GLU A 269 -0.16 -5.10 40.47
CA GLU A 269 -0.78 -4.85 39.17
C GLU A 269 0.04 -5.47 38.02
N ALA A 270 -0.68 -6.02 37.04
CA ALA A 270 -0.07 -6.44 35.78
C ALA A 270 0.05 -5.23 34.84
N VAL A 271 1.23 -5.03 34.26
CA VAL A 271 1.48 -4.01 33.23
C VAL A 271 1.70 -4.69 31.89
N GLY A 272 0.92 -4.30 30.89
CA GLY A 272 1.10 -4.79 29.52
C GLY A 272 2.14 -3.94 28.80
N LEU A 273 3.31 -4.49 28.49
CA LEU A 273 4.32 -3.81 27.71
C LEU A 273 4.29 -4.28 26.25
N VAL A 274 4.02 -3.35 25.34
CA VAL A 274 4.13 -3.57 23.89
C VAL A 274 5.39 -2.90 23.39
N SER A 275 6.26 -3.64 22.70
CA SER A 275 7.47 -3.08 22.07
C SER A 275 7.44 -3.29 20.56
N MET A 276 7.77 -2.24 19.81
CA MET A 276 7.68 -2.20 18.35
C MET A 276 8.93 -1.60 17.73
N GLU A 277 9.29 -2.10 16.55
CA GLU A 277 10.30 -1.50 15.69
C GLU A 277 9.61 -0.96 14.44
N VAL A 278 9.66 0.36 14.24
CA VAL A 278 8.89 1.06 13.22
C VAL A 278 9.79 1.88 12.30
N ARG A 279 9.73 1.62 11.00
CA ARG A 279 10.47 2.37 9.99
C ARG A 279 9.64 3.52 9.42
N GLY A 280 10.27 4.67 9.20
CA GLY A 280 9.64 5.82 8.55
C GLY A 280 9.36 6.97 9.52
N ARG A 281 8.52 7.92 9.11
CA ARG A 281 8.14 9.11 9.89
C ARG A 281 6.66 9.47 9.70
N GLY A 282 6.13 10.34 10.55
CA GLY A 282 4.74 10.80 10.55
C GLY A 282 3.90 10.14 11.64
N ARG A 283 2.58 10.17 11.48
CA ARG A 283 1.64 9.62 12.46
C ARG A 283 1.68 8.10 12.48
N PHE A 284 2.17 7.53 13.58
CA PHE A 284 2.09 6.10 13.85
C PHE A 284 0.83 5.80 14.67
N GLY A 285 -0.02 4.91 14.13
CA GLY A 285 -1.26 4.50 14.77
C GLY A 285 -1.21 3.08 15.33
N ALA A 286 -1.97 2.87 16.39
CA ALA A 286 -2.28 1.56 16.96
C ALA A 286 -3.68 1.57 17.59
N TYR A 287 -4.23 0.38 17.82
CA TYR A 287 -5.39 0.17 18.67
C TYR A 287 -4.94 -0.28 20.07
N SER A 288 -5.59 0.27 21.10
CA SER A 288 -5.50 -0.17 22.48
C SER A 288 -6.87 -0.14 23.15
N SER A 289 -7.25 -1.23 23.83
CA SER A 289 -8.52 -1.30 24.58
C SER A 289 -8.56 -0.39 25.81
N VAL A 290 -7.40 0.03 26.30
CA VAL A 290 -7.25 0.96 27.43
C VAL A 290 -6.39 2.14 27.01
N ARG A 291 -6.55 3.27 27.69
CA ARG A 291 -5.63 4.40 27.51
C ARG A 291 -4.23 3.97 27.97
N PRO A 292 -3.20 4.05 27.11
CA PRO A 292 -1.83 3.77 27.55
C PRO A 292 -1.43 4.62 28.76
N ARG A 293 -0.69 4.03 29.70
CA ARG A 293 -0.09 4.73 30.83
C ARG A 293 1.04 5.63 30.36
N SER A 294 1.87 5.13 29.46
CA SER A 294 3.02 5.83 28.91
C SER A 294 3.39 5.31 27.52
N CYS A 295 4.07 6.14 26.76
CA CYS A 295 4.69 5.80 25.47
C CYS A 295 6.13 6.30 25.47
N THR A 296 7.05 5.55 24.85
CA THR A 296 8.44 5.95 24.68
C THR A 296 8.93 5.76 23.25
N LEU A 297 9.87 6.61 22.84
CA LEU A 297 10.63 6.53 21.61
C LEU A 297 12.12 6.36 21.99
N GLY A 298 12.64 5.14 21.82
CA GLY A 298 13.92 4.74 22.38
C GLY A 298 13.85 4.71 23.90
N SER A 299 14.60 5.59 24.56
CA SER A 299 14.56 5.78 26.02
C SER A 299 13.85 7.06 26.44
N ALA A 300 13.37 7.87 25.49
CA ALA A 300 12.73 9.15 25.76
C ALA A 300 11.20 8.97 25.85
N PRO A 301 10.51 9.66 26.79
CA PRO A 301 9.06 9.75 26.76
C PRO A 301 8.57 10.34 25.44
N ALA A 302 7.45 9.80 24.94
CA ALA A 302 6.80 10.25 23.72
C ALA A 302 5.37 10.70 24.05
N GLU A 303 4.98 11.86 23.54
CA GLU A 303 3.59 12.30 23.60
C GLU A 303 2.72 11.44 22.67
N PHE A 304 1.48 11.22 23.09
CA PHE A 304 0.51 10.46 22.32
C PHE A 304 -0.90 11.02 22.54
N SER A 305 -1.76 10.82 21.55
CA SER A 305 -3.21 11.01 21.70
C SER A 305 -3.92 9.66 21.81
N TYR A 306 -5.06 9.65 22.50
CA TYR A 306 -5.90 8.47 22.65
C TYR A 306 -7.37 8.85 22.51
N ASP A 307 -8.06 8.20 21.59
CA ASP A 307 -9.51 8.29 21.44
C ASP A 307 -10.18 7.10 22.12
N ALA A 308 -10.87 7.36 23.23
CA ALA A 308 -11.56 6.33 24.01
C ALA A 308 -12.74 5.68 23.28
N SER A 309 -13.29 6.32 22.23
CA SER A 309 -14.44 5.77 21.48
C SER A 309 -14.04 4.67 20.50
N SER A 310 -12.86 4.82 19.88
CA SER A 310 -12.31 3.86 18.92
C SER A 310 -11.18 2.99 19.49
N GLY A 311 -10.56 3.43 20.60
CA GLY A 311 -9.34 2.85 21.14
C GLY A 311 -8.09 3.25 20.35
N MET A 312 -8.17 4.25 19.47
CA MET A 312 -7.06 4.65 18.61
C MET A 312 -6.00 5.44 19.40
N VAL A 313 -4.75 4.99 19.31
CA VAL A 313 -3.56 5.66 19.84
C VAL A 313 -2.76 6.22 18.67
N ILE A 314 -2.33 7.47 18.75
CA ILE A 314 -1.43 8.08 17.76
C ILE A 314 -0.18 8.64 18.43
N LEU A 315 0.98 8.30 17.89
CA LEU A 315 2.28 8.87 18.21
C LEU A 315 2.83 9.60 16.98
N GLU A 316 3.49 10.75 17.19
CA GLU A 316 4.15 11.47 16.12
C GLU A 316 5.61 11.05 16.00
N LEU A 317 6.01 10.54 14.84
CA LEU A 317 7.40 10.24 14.51
C LEU A 317 7.96 11.41 13.70
N GLU A 318 8.53 12.41 14.38
CA GLU A 318 8.89 13.69 13.75
C GLU A 318 9.90 13.56 12.61
N SER A 319 10.82 12.60 12.70
CA SER A 319 11.93 12.41 11.77
C SER A 319 12.11 10.94 11.40
N MET A 320 12.89 10.67 10.36
CA MET A 320 13.31 9.30 10.05
C MET A 320 14.23 8.76 11.17
N PRO A 321 14.28 7.44 11.40
CA PRO A 321 15.25 6.83 12.30
C PRO A 321 16.68 7.21 11.93
N LEU A 322 17.56 7.24 12.92
CA LEU A 322 18.98 7.46 12.67
C LEU A 322 19.52 6.41 11.69
N PRO A 323 20.44 6.77 10.77
CA PRO A 323 20.92 5.85 9.73
C PRO A 323 21.48 4.51 10.25
N LYS A 324 22.00 4.49 11.48
CA LYS A 324 22.52 3.27 12.12
C LYS A 324 21.42 2.34 12.64
N GLU A 325 20.27 2.87 13.03
CA GLU A 325 19.20 2.11 13.70
C GLU A 325 18.15 1.60 12.71
N ARG A 326 17.92 2.31 11.60
CA ARG A 326 16.94 2.00 10.52
C ARG A 326 15.47 1.96 10.94
N VAL A 327 15.17 1.85 12.24
CA VAL A 327 13.83 1.81 12.84
C VAL A 327 13.80 2.63 14.12
N HIS A 328 12.65 3.20 14.43
CA HIS A 328 12.30 3.70 15.75
C HIS A 328 11.97 2.52 16.66
N LYS A 329 12.46 2.55 17.90
CA LYS A 329 12.02 1.63 18.95
C LYS A 329 10.92 2.31 19.74
N ILE A 330 9.71 1.78 19.70
CA ILE A 330 8.56 2.32 20.41
C ILE A 330 8.19 1.34 21.52
N ALA A 331 7.95 1.84 22.73
CA ALA A 331 7.32 1.04 23.77
C ALA A 331 6.04 1.72 24.27
N ILE A 332 5.01 0.93 24.52
CA ILE A 332 3.71 1.38 25.02
C ILE A 332 3.36 0.53 26.24
N GLU A 333 3.09 1.20 27.36
CA GLU A 333 2.65 0.57 28.61
C GLU A 333 1.13 0.73 28.73
N LEU A 334 0.44 -0.40 28.90
CA LEU A 334 -1.02 -0.52 29.08
C LEU A 334 -1.36 -0.74 30.56
#